data_AF-A0A662G579-F1
#
_entry.id   AF-A0A662G579-F1
#
_cell.length_a   1.000
_cell.length_b   1.000
_cell.length_c   1.000
_cell.angle_alpha   90.00
_cell.angle_beta   90.00
_cell.angle_gamma   90.00
#
_symmetry.space_group_name_H-M   'P 1'
#
loop_
_entity.id
_entity.type
_entity.pdbx_description
1 polymer ?
#
loop_
_entity_poly.entity_id
_entity_poly.type
_entity_poly.pdbx_seq_one_letter_code
_entity_poly.pdbx_strand_id
1 'polypeptide(L)'
;MKARVVVEVDEKLRKYKHLTIYLTSKRAFEGVKVWLSLKPGVTVTDCWPNWPNEIGEMNAMWIANSYPRRFGSRVLYSYGVRMELRGPVRLPIRIAAWDWKRGRIRLKARGPRGFKAYIGPLIVGYKATARVGLLEE
;
A
#
# COMPACT_ATOMS: atom_id res chain seq x y z
N MET A 1 -13.58 11.02 7.26
CA MET A 1 -12.40 10.14 7.36
C MET A 1 -11.86 9.91 5.95
N LYS A 2 -10.55 9.74 5.78
CA LYS A 2 -9.92 9.40 4.49
C LYS A 2 -9.18 8.08 4.63
N ALA A 3 -9.39 7.18 3.67
CA ALA A 3 -8.67 5.92 3.57
C ALA A 3 -7.68 5.97 2.41
N ARG A 4 -6.49 5.40 2.61
CA ARG A 4 -5.50 5.16 1.57
C ARG A 4 -5.07 3.70 1.65
N VAL A 5 -5.14 3.02 0.51
CA VAL A 5 -4.65 1.64 0.38
C VAL A 5 -3.45 1.65 -0.55
N VAL A 6 -2.38 0.99 -0.15
CA VAL A 6 -1.19 0.77 -0.97
C VAL A 6 -1.00 -0.73 -1.09
N VAL A 7 -0.88 -1.21 -2.32
CA VAL A 7 -0.65 -2.64 -2.60
C VAL A 7 0.66 -2.75 -3.36
N GLU A 8 1.56 -3.56 -2.85
CA GLU A 8 2.84 -3.90 -3.44
C GLU A 8 2.79 -5.31 -4.00
N VAL A 9 3.37 -5.47 -5.19
CA VAL A 9 3.28 -6.69 -5.97
C VAL A 9 4.64 -7.01 -6.57
N ASP A 10 4.94 -8.29 -6.68
CA ASP A 10 6.00 -8.78 -7.54
C ASP A 10 5.48 -8.82 -8.98
N GLU A 11 5.95 -7.92 -9.84
CA GLU A 11 5.51 -7.90 -11.24
C GLU A 11 6.02 -9.12 -12.00
N LYS A 12 7.28 -9.54 -11.75
CA LYS A 12 7.91 -10.68 -12.43
C LYS A 12 7.20 -11.99 -12.08
N LEU A 13 6.89 -12.19 -10.81
CA LEU A 13 6.22 -13.41 -10.34
C LEU A 13 4.69 -13.32 -10.36
N ARG A 14 4.13 -12.14 -10.65
CA ARG A 14 2.69 -11.85 -10.58
C ARG A 14 2.09 -12.30 -9.25
N LYS A 15 2.71 -11.91 -8.14
CA LYS A 15 2.27 -12.23 -6.77
C LYS A 15 2.10 -10.97 -5.93
N TYR A 16 1.19 -11.01 -4.96
CA TYR A 16 1.17 -9.97 -3.91
C TYR A 16 2.43 -10.06 -3.04
N LYS A 17 2.80 -8.93 -2.42
CA LYS A 17 3.84 -8.86 -1.39
C LYS A 17 3.29 -8.23 -0.12
N HIS A 18 2.99 -6.94 -0.18
CA HIS A 18 2.54 -6.17 0.97
C HIS A 18 1.26 -5.42 0.64
N LEU A 19 0.41 -5.24 1.64
CA LEU A 19 -0.71 -4.33 1.58
C LEU A 19 -0.68 -3.44 2.83
N THR A 20 -0.88 -2.14 2.65
CA THR A 20 -0.99 -1.21 3.76
C THR A 20 -2.26 -0.40 3.65
N ILE A 21 -3.06 -0.39 4.71
CA ILE A 21 -4.27 0.42 4.84
C ILE A 21 -3.96 1.53 5.85
N TYR A 22 -4.18 2.77 5.44
CA TYR A 22 -4.07 3.95 6.29
C TYR A 22 -5.43 4.65 6.38
N LEU A 23 -5.88 4.89 7.60
CA LEU A 23 -7.02 5.76 7.89
C LEU A 23 -6.51 7.07 8.50
N THR A 24 -7.07 8.19 8.06
CA THR A 24 -6.78 9.51 8.63
C THR A 24 -8.07 10.31 8.83
N SER A 25 -8.15 11.05 9.93
CA SER A 25 -9.34 11.83 10.31
C SER A 25 -8.94 13.12 11.04
N LYS A 26 -9.82 14.13 10.97
CA LYS A 26 -9.70 15.36 11.79
C LYS A 26 -10.15 15.15 13.24
N ARG A 27 -10.92 14.08 13.52
CA ARG A 27 -11.42 13.70 14.85
C ARG A 27 -10.90 12.32 15.22
N ALA A 28 -10.69 12.08 16.51
CA ALA A 28 -10.38 10.76 17.04
C ALA A 28 -11.45 9.75 16.64
N PHE A 29 -11.05 8.50 16.49
CA PHE A 29 -11.94 7.38 16.23
C PHE A 29 -11.43 6.14 16.93
N GLU A 30 -12.37 5.38 17.50
CA GLU A 30 -12.13 4.16 18.26
C GLU A 30 -13.22 3.16 17.88
N GLY A 31 -12.89 1.87 17.89
CA GLY A 31 -13.86 0.81 17.56
C GLY A 31 -14.22 0.70 16.07
N VAL A 32 -13.55 1.43 15.17
CA VAL A 32 -13.89 1.42 13.74
C VAL A 32 -13.44 0.11 13.09
N LYS A 33 -14.38 -0.64 12.49
CA LYS A 33 -14.05 -1.91 11.82
C LYS A 33 -13.45 -1.66 10.43
N VAL A 34 -12.24 -2.17 10.21
CA VAL A 34 -11.54 -2.15 8.93
C VAL A 34 -11.65 -3.53 8.30
N TRP A 35 -12.52 -3.67 7.31
CA TRP A 35 -12.74 -4.93 6.60
C TRP A 35 -11.88 -5.01 5.34
N LEU A 36 -11.24 -6.16 5.15
CA LEU A 36 -10.55 -6.53 3.93
C LEU A 36 -11.20 -7.79 3.34
N SER A 37 -11.67 -7.68 2.10
CA SER A 37 -12.07 -8.83 1.30
C SER A 37 -10.90 -9.29 0.43
N LEU A 38 -10.52 -10.55 0.57
CA LEU A 38 -9.45 -11.19 -0.19
C LEU A 38 -10.02 -11.85 -1.44
N LYS A 39 -9.23 -11.90 -2.50
CA LYS A 39 -9.57 -12.71 -3.67
C LYS A 39 -9.26 -14.19 -3.40
N PRO A 40 -9.96 -15.14 -4.03
CA PRO A 40 -9.63 -16.56 -3.91
C PRO A 40 -8.15 -16.84 -4.21
N GLY A 41 -7.53 -17.66 -3.36
CA GLY A 41 -6.10 -17.99 -3.46
C GLY A 41 -5.15 -16.90 -2.95
N VAL A 42 -5.66 -15.83 -2.34
CA VAL A 42 -4.89 -14.81 -1.64
C VAL A 42 -5.09 -14.95 -0.14
N THR A 43 -4.00 -15.02 0.61
CA THR A 43 -4.03 -15.15 2.07
C THR A 43 -3.15 -14.09 2.72
N VAL A 44 -3.52 -13.70 3.93
CA VAL A 44 -2.70 -12.87 4.81
C VAL A 44 -1.74 -13.80 5.56
N THR A 45 -0.44 -13.50 5.53
CA THR A 45 0.59 -14.34 6.17
C THR A 45 1.26 -13.68 7.37
N ASP A 46 1.27 -12.35 7.41
CA ASP A 46 1.79 -11.59 8.55
C ASP A 46 1.08 -10.23 8.62
N CYS A 47 1.04 -9.62 9.82
CA CYS A 47 0.40 -8.33 10.08
C CYS A 47 1.13 -7.54 11.15
N TRP A 48 1.22 -6.23 10.93
CA TRP A 48 1.71 -5.26 11.90
C TRP A 48 0.73 -4.06 11.96
N PRO A 49 0.40 -3.52 13.14
CA PRO A 49 0.98 -3.86 14.45
C PRO A 49 0.40 -5.14 15.08
N ASN A 50 -0.77 -5.60 14.66
CA ASN A 50 -1.46 -6.74 15.26
C ASN A 50 -2.11 -7.61 14.18
N TRP A 51 -2.29 -8.89 14.51
CA TRP A 51 -3.12 -9.81 13.74
C TRP A 51 -4.58 -9.32 13.67
N PRO A 52 -5.36 -9.67 12.62
CA PRO A 52 -6.80 -9.37 12.56
C PRO A 52 -7.54 -9.85 13.81
N ASN A 53 -8.54 -9.09 14.23
CA ASN A 53 -9.50 -9.50 15.26
C ASN A 53 -10.38 -10.65 14.78
N GLU A 54 -10.72 -10.68 13.49
CA GLU A 54 -11.40 -11.79 12.82
C GLU A 54 -10.65 -12.12 11.53
N ILE A 55 -10.43 -13.42 11.27
CA ILE A 55 -9.78 -13.94 10.06
C ILE A 55 -10.58 -15.13 9.54
N GLY A 56 -11.02 -15.05 8.30
CA GLY A 56 -11.64 -16.14 7.56
C GLY A 56 -10.87 -16.43 6.28
N GLU A 57 -11.33 -17.40 5.49
CA GLU A 57 -10.64 -17.82 4.26
C GLU A 57 -10.49 -16.69 3.24
N MET A 58 -11.46 -15.78 3.19
CA MET A 58 -11.52 -14.69 2.21
C MET A 58 -11.71 -13.31 2.85
N ASN A 59 -11.59 -13.20 4.17
CA ASN A 59 -11.79 -11.92 4.85
C ASN A 59 -10.86 -11.76 6.06
N ALA A 60 -10.54 -10.51 6.36
CA ALA A 60 -9.83 -10.12 7.56
C ALA A 60 -10.43 -8.82 8.10
N MET A 61 -10.52 -8.68 9.42
CA MET A 61 -11.06 -7.49 10.06
C MET A 61 -10.21 -7.05 11.24
N TRP A 62 -9.99 -5.74 11.33
CA TRP A 62 -9.35 -5.11 12.48
C TRP A 62 -10.28 -4.08 13.11
N ILE A 63 -10.20 -3.95 14.43
CA ILE A 63 -10.81 -2.87 15.18
C ILE A 63 -9.77 -1.76 15.33
N ALA A 64 -10.01 -0.65 14.65
CA ALA A 64 -9.09 0.48 14.60
C ALA A 64 -9.31 1.44 15.76
N ASN A 65 -8.23 1.69 16.49
CA ASN A 65 -8.10 2.77 17.46
C ASN A 65 -7.08 3.78 16.95
N SER A 66 -7.52 5.02 16.81
CA SER A 66 -6.70 6.07 16.21
C SER A 66 -5.66 6.60 17.18
N TYR A 67 -4.49 6.94 16.67
CA TYR A 67 -3.45 7.68 17.40
C TYR A 67 -3.24 9.07 16.77
N PRO A 68 -2.95 10.11 17.57
CA PRO A 68 -2.65 11.43 17.04
C PRO A 68 -1.30 11.40 16.28
N ARG A 69 -1.25 12.06 15.12
CA ARG A 69 -0.05 12.20 14.30
C ARG A 69 0.05 13.63 13.77
N ARG A 70 1.24 14.22 13.85
CA ARG A 70 1.51 15.55 13.29
C ARG A 70 1.74 15.49 11.79
N PHE A 71 1.10 16.40 11.07
CA PHE A 71 1.24 16.66 9.63
C PHE A 71 1.52 18.15 9.43
N GLY A 72 2.80 18.53 9.43
CA GLY A 72 3.19 19.94 9.50
C GLY A 72 2.68 20.58 10.79
N SER A 73 1.92 21.68 10.66
CA SER A 73 1.29 22.39 11.78
C SER A 73 -0.05 21.81 12.25
N ARG A 74 -0.55 20.75 11.59
CA ARG A 74 -1.86 20.14 11.92
C ARG A 74 -1.68 18.81 12.66
N VAL A 75 -2.56 18.51 13.60
CA VAL A 75 -2.68 17.17 14.18
C VAL A 75 -3.87 16.47 13.52
N LEU A 76 -3.64 15.25 13.04
CA LEU A 76 -4.68 14.36 12.54
C LEU A 76 -4.64 13.05 13.31
N TYR A 77 -5.78 12.38 13.40
CA TYR A 77 -5.89 11.05 14.00
C TYR A 77 -5.70 10.00 12.91
N SER A 78 -4.80 9.05 13.16
CA SER A 78 -4.35 8.07 12.18
C SER A 78 -4.51 6.65 12.71
N TYR A 79 -4.75 5.71 11.81
CA TYR A 79 -4.62 4.29 12.05
C TYR A 79 -3.95 3.66 10.83
N GLY A 80 -3.12 2.63 11.05
CA GLY A 80 -2.44 1.95 9.97
C GLY A 80 -2.26 0.48 10.28
N VAL A 81 -2.52 -0.36 9.30
CA VAL A 81 -2.17 -1.79 9.32
C VAL A 81 -1.41 -2.13 8.06
N ARG A 82 -0.26 -2.80 8.24
CA ARG A 82 0.55 -3.40 7.19
C ARG A 82 0.37 -4.90 7.26
N MET A 83 0.20 -5.55 6.13
CA MET A 83 0.12 -7.00 6.05
C MET A 83 0.97 -7.54 4.91
N GLU A 84 1.49 -8.73 5.11
CA GLU A 84 2.07 -9.54 4.06
C GLU A 84 0.98 -10.41 3.43
N LEU A 85 0.98 -10.44 2.10
CA LEU A 85 0.02 -11.17 1.31
C LEU A 85 0.73 -12.23 0.48
N ARG A 86 0.17 -13.44 0.47
CA ARG A 86 0.58 -14.52 -0.43
C ARG A 86 -0.54 -14.81 -1.41
N GLY A 87 -0.20 -14.97 -2.68
CA GLY A 87 -1.18 -15.36 -3.70
C GLY A 87 -0.93 -14.69 -5.05
N PRO A 88 -1.61 -15.14 -6.11
CA PRO A 88 -1.47 -14.59 -7.44
C PRO A 88 -2.13 -13.20 -7.53
N VAL A 89 -1.56 -12.31 -8.34
CA VAL A 89 -2.15 -11.01 -8.67
C VAL A 89 -2.37 -10.86 -10.17
N ARG A 90 -3.56 -10.40 -10.54
CA ARG A 90 -3.88 -9.95 -11.89
C ARG A 90 -3.84 -8.43 -11.92
N LEU A 91 -2.72 -7.89 -12.40
CA LEU A 91 -2.56 -6.45 -12.55
C LEU A 91 -3.20 -6.00 -13.87
N PRO A 92 -4.00 -4.92 -13.86
CA PRO A 92 -4.47 -4.29 -15.10
C PRO A 92 -3.36 -3.52 -15.83
N ILE A 93 -2.13 -3.56 -15.31
CA ILE A 93 -0.95 -2.91 -15.86
C ILE A 93 0.02 -3.98 -16.39
N ARG A 94 0.59 -3.71 -17.56
CA ARG A 94 1.69 -4.47 -18.14
C ARG A 94 2.91 -3.56 -18.25
N ILE A 95 3.99 -3.93 -17.57
CA ILE A 95 5.29 -3.29 -17.75
C ILE A 95 5.96 -4.01 -18.93
N ALA A 96 6.21 -3.29 -20.02
CA ALA A 96 6.82 -3.83 -21.22
C ALA A 96 8.36 -3.70 -21.20
N ALA A 97 8.86 -2.63 -20.58
CA ALA A 97 10.29 -2.42 -20.39
C ALA A 97 10.51 -1.45 -19.23
N TRP A 98 11.63 -1.60 -18.54
CA TRP A 98 12.17 -0.55 -17.72
C TRP A 98 13.70 -0.55 -17.81
N ASP A 99 14.30 0.63 -17.83
CA ASP A 99 15.76 0.80 -17.83
C ASP A 99 16.16 1.94 -16.87
N TRP A 100 17.42 1.93 -16.45
CA TRP A 100 18.04 3.07 -15.79
C TRP A 100 19.21 3.55 -16.64
N LYS A 101 19.13 4.79 -17.13
CA LYS A 101 20.16 5.39 -17.97
C LYS A 101 20.38 6.85 -17.60
N ARG A 102 21.64 7.21 -17.30
CA ARG A 102 22.07 8.57 -16.96
C ARG A 102 21.23 9.20 -15.84
N GLY A 103 21.02 8.46 -14.75
CA GLY A 103 20.27 8.94 -13.58
C GLY A 103 18.75 9.03 -13.78
N ARG A 104 18.20 8.55 -14.90
CA ARG A 104 16.76 8.51 -15.17
C ARG A 104 16.27 7.08 -15.32
N ILE A 105 15.08 6.81 -14.79
CA ILE A 105 14.38 5.54 -15.01
C ILE A 105 13.42 5.74 -16.17
N ARG A 106 13.55 4.95 -17.24
CA ARG A 106 12.50 4.87 -18.27
C ARG A 106 11.63 3.69 -17.93
N LEU A 107 10.32 3.91 -17.88
CA LEU A 107 9.33 2.87 -17.68
C LEU A 107 8.35 2.90 -18.85
N LYS A 108 8.28 1.80 -19.59
CA LYS A 108 7.26 1.58 -20.62
C LYS A 108 6.19 0.68 -20.03
N ALA A 109 5.03 1.25 -19.71
CA ALA A 109 3.89 0.51 -19.18
C ALA A 109 2.62 0.79 -20.00
N ARG A 110 1.71 -0.18 -20.02
CA ARG A 110 0.35 -0.04 -20.55
C ARG A 110 -0.64 -0.38 -19.44
N GLY A 111 -1.69 0.41 -19.29
CA GLY A 111 -2.73 0.19 -18.29
C GLY A 111 -3.79 1.28 -18.33
N PRO A 112 -4.78 1.22 -17.43
CA PRO A 112 -5.82 2.24 -17.33
C PRO A 112 -5.23 3.59 -16.91
N ARG A 113 -5.93 4.69 -17.22
CA ARG A 113 -5.55 6.02 -16.73
C ARG A 113 -5.66 6.10 -15.20
N GLY A 114 -4.85 6.95 -14.56
CA GLY A 114 -4.92 7.24 -13.13
C GLY A 114 -4.02 6.39 -12.21
N PHE A 115 -3.28 5.41 -12.74
CA PHE A 115 -2.30 4.68 -11.95
C PHE A 115 -1.01 5.49 -11.76
N LYS A 116 -0.49 5.50 -10.52
CA LYS A 116 0.81 6.09 -10.19
C LYS A 116 1.81 4.97 -9.94
N ALA A 117 2.90 4.93 -10.71
CA ALA A 117 4.02 4.04 -10.46
C ALA A 117 5.01 4.73 -9.51
N TYR A 118 5.32 4.07 -8.39
CA TYR A 118 6.39 4.50 -7.50
C TYR A 118 7.57 3.57 -7.71
N ILE A 119 8.68 4.11 -8.20
CA ILE A 119 9.92 3.37 -8.39
C ILE A 119 10.87 3.81 -7.29
N GLY A 120 10.97 2.99 -6.24
CA GLY A 120 11.90 3.20 -5.13
C GLY A 120 13.27 2.58 -5.42
N PRO A 121 14.33 2.98 -4.69
CA PRO A 121 15.66 2.41 -4.87
C PRO A 121 15.67 0.91 -4.60
N LEU A 122 16.33 0.15 -5.48
CA LEU A 122 16.62 -1.26 -5.29
C LEU A 122 17.82 -1.39 -4.32
N ILE A 123 17.51 -1.73 -3.05
CA ILE A 123 18.39 -2.32 -2.04
C ILE A 123 19.27 -1.36 -1.17
N VAL A 124 19.39 -1.79 0.10
CA VAL A 124 20.00 -1.30 1.35
C VAL A 124 21.07 -0.19 1.29
N GLY A 125 20.88 0.86 2.11
CA GLY A 125 21.95 1.79 2.51
C GLY A 125 21.70 3.27 2.24
N TYR A 126 20.68 3.63 1.45
CA TYR A 126 20.43 5.03 1.07
C TYR A 126 19.14 5.58 1.69
N LYS A 127 19.25 6.71 2.40
CA LYS A 127 18.12 7.49 2.91
C LYS A 127 17.32 8.06 1.74
N ALA A 128 16.16 7.49 1.45
CA ALA A 128 15.25 8.02 0.46
C ALA A 128 14.55 9.29 1.00
N THR A 129 15.07 10.47 0.68
CA THR A 129 14.24 11.69 0.66
C THR A 129 13.42 11.69 -0.63
N ALA A 130 12.33 10.92 -0.65
CA ALA A 130 11.40 10.94 -1.77
C ALA A 130 10.67 12.30 -1.80
N ARG A 131 11.10 13.22 -2.67
CA ARG A 131 10.24 14.30 -3.15
C ARG A 131 9.21 13.66 -4.10
N VAL A 132 7.97 13.60 -3.65
CA VAL A 132 6.82 13.25 -4.50
C VAL A 132 6.59 14.42 -5.44
N GLY A 133 7.15 14.36 -6.64
CA GLY A 133 6.75 15.21 -7.76
C GLY A 133 5.45 14.67 -8.34
N LEU A 134 4.38 15.46 -8.27
CA LEU A 134 3.20 15.23 -9.09
C LEU A 134 3.61 15.53 -10.55
N LEU A 135 3.58 14.52 -11.42
CA LEU A 135 3.38 14.78 -12.84
C LEU A 135 1.89 15.09 -12.98
N GLU A 136 1.58 16.37 -13.00
CA GLU A 136 0.31 16.89 -13.51
C GLU A 136 0.45 16.96 -15.04
N GLU A 137 -0.51 16.36 -15.75
CA GLU A 137 -0.92 16.83 -17.08
C GLU A 137 -2.06 17.83 -16.89
#